data_AF-A0A7C0TUG3-F1
#
_entry.id   AF-A0A7C0TUG3-F1
#
_cell.length_a   1.000
_cell.length_b   1.000
_cell.length_c   1.000
_cell.angle_alpha   90.00
_cell.angle_beta   90.00
_cell.angle_gamma   90.00
#
_symmetry.space_group_name_H-M   'P 1'
#
loop_
_entity.id
_entity.type
_entity.pdbx_description
1 polymer ?
#
loop_
_entity_poly.entity_id
_entity_poly.type
_entity_poly.pdbx_seq_one_letter_code
_entity_poly.pdbx_strand_id
1 'polypeptide(L)'
;ELTKRGIDSIGTISLYWMGTPMIVANKVLGIIAVQNYTTPNAYDQRDLDLLSAIASQTAIALQNARLFEQVQRQAQREHQIYEITSRIRRSPYIKHILKSTVSELAQALQVDRAIVRLTTKEELQEQKGDGDGYSPDPTTATETERKTGEEQ
;
A
#
# COMPACT_ATOMS: atom_id res chain seq x y z
N GLU A 1 -5.23 6.42 -49.03
CA GLU A 1 -5.01 5.03 -48.54
C GLU A 1 -5.73 4.67 -47.23
N LEU A 2 -6.11 5.63 -46.37
CA LEU A 2 -6.74 5.36 -45.07
C LEU A 2 -8.20 4.86 -45.16
N THR A 3 -8.97 5.30 -46.16
CA THR A 3 -10.37 4.89 -46.39
C THR A 3 -10.51 3.40 -46.76
N LYS A 4 -9.48 2.77 -47.34
CA LYS A 4 -9.49 1.33 -47.65
C LYS A 4 -9.33 0.45 -46.39
N ARG A 5 -9.03 1.04 -45.23
CA ARG A 5 -8.83 0.32 -43.96
C ARG A 5 -10.02 0.47 -42.98
N GLY A 6 -11.16 0.98 -43.43
CA GLY A 6 -12.38 1.08 -42.60
C GLY A 6 -12.26 2.09 -41.45
N ILE A 7 -11.30 3.02 -41.55
CA ILE A 7 -11.18 4.14 -40.63
C ILE A 7 -11.95 5.30 -41.27
N ASP A 8 -13.18 5.53 -40.81
CA ASP A 8 -13.92 6.73 -41.12
C ASP A 8 -13.13 7.92 -40.56
N SER A 9 -12.81 8.90 -41.42
CA SER A 9 -12.12 10.12 -40.99
C SER A 9 -13.06 10.93 -40.10
N ILE A 10 -12.89 10.84 -38.79
CA ILE A 10 -13.63 11.67 -37.83
C ILE A 10 -12.99 13.07 -37.83
N GLY A 11 -13.63 14.00 -38.54
CA GLY A 11 -13.21 15.40 -38.62
C GLY A 11 -12.80 15.84 -40.03
N THR A 12 -12.61 17.15 -40.20
CA THR A 12 -12.06 17.73 -41.44
C THR A 12 -10.60 17.31 -41.57
N ILE A 13 -10.16 16.92 -42.76
CA ILE A 13 -8.74 16.66 -43.01
C ILE A 13 -8.04 18.02 -43.01
N SER A 14 -7.13 18.26 -42.07
CA SER A 14 -6.34 19.49 -42.06
C SER A 14 -5.44 19.51 -43.30
N LEU A 15 -5.53 20.60 -44.07
CA LEU A 15 -4.68 20.81 -45.25
C LEU A 15 -3.23 21.13 -44.84
N TYR A 16 -3.02 21.69 -43.65
CA TYR A 16 -1.71 22.10 -43.16
C TYR A 16 -1.59 21.78 -41.66
N TRP A 17 -0.66 20.88 -41.30
CA TRP A 17 -0.44 20.48 -39.91
C TRP A 17 1.04 20.42 -39.58
N MET A 18 1.36 20.57 -38.30
CA MET A 18 2.71 20.40 -37.74
C MET A 18 2.60 19.57 -36.47
N GLY A 19 3.48 18.60 -36.31
CA GLY A 19 3.51 17.79 -35.10
C GLY A 19 4.93 17.42 -34.69
N THR A 20 5.11 17.21 -33.39
CA THR A 20 6.36 16.81 -32.78
C THR A 20 6.11 15.72 -31.73
N PRO A 21 6.98 14.72 -31.61
CA PRO A 21 6.86 13.69 -30.59
C PRO A 21 7.17 14.25 -29.19
N MET A 22 6.44 13.74 -28.19
CA MET A 22 6.77 13.91 -26.77
C MET A 22 7.73 12.78 -26.37
N ILE A 23 9.00 13.10 -26.12
CA ILE A 23 10.05 12.11 -25.83
C ILE A 23 10.66 12.36 -24.46
N VAL A 24 10.80 11.29 -23.66
CA VAL A 24 11.60 11.28 -22.42
C VAL A 24 12.43 10.00 -22.39
N ALA A 25 13.70 10.10 -22.00
CA ALA A 25 14.61 8.96 -21.86
C ALA A 25 14.58 8.01 -23.07
N ASN A 26 14.62 8.58 -24.28
CA ASN A 26 14.59 7.86 -25.55
C ASN A 26 13.29 7.05 -25.82
N LYS A 27 12.20 7.36 -25.11
CA LYS A 27 10.88 6.75 -25.28
C LYS A 27 9.85 7.78 -25.71
N VAL A 28 9.11 7.47 -26.77
CA VAL A 28 7.97 8.28 -27.22
C VAL A 28 6.78 8.03 -26.30
N LEU A 29 6.33 9.08 -25.62
CA LEU A 29 5.14 9.06 -24.75
C LEU A 29 3.86 9.44 -25.50
N GLY A 30 3.99 10.16 -26.61
CA GLY A 30 2.86 10.59 -27.45
C GLY A 30 3.31 11.60 -28.52
N ILE A 31 2.35 12.27 -29.14
CA ILE A 31 2.56 13.30 -30.17
C ILE A 31 1.72 14.53 -29.79
N ILE A 32 2.29 15.73 -29.98
CA ILE A 32 1.54 16.98 -30.00
C ILE A 32 1.48 17.45 -31.44
N ALA A 33 0.29 17.83 -31.90
CA ALA A 33 0.08 18.36 -33.24
C ALA A 33 -0.81 19.60 -33.21
N VAL A 34 -0.48 20.56 -34.07
CA VAL A 34 -1.28 21.75 -34.39
C VAL A 34 -1.76 21.64 -35.83
N GLN A 35 -2.98 22.11 -36.08
CA GLN A 35 -3.66 21.94 -37.35
C GLN A 35 -4.25 23.28 -37.80
N ASN A 36 -4.10 23.60 -39.09
CA ASN A 36 -4.69 24.74 -39.75
C ASN A 36 -5.51 24.25 -40.96
N TYR A 37 -6.70 24.81 -41.14
CA TYR A 37 -7.66 24.38 -42.17
C TYR A 37 -7.82 25.39 -43.32
N THR A 38 -7.27 26.59 -43.20
CA THR A 38 -7.58 27.73 -44.07
C THR A 38 -6.37 28.45 -44.64
N THR A 39 -5.24 28.44 -43.93
CA THR A 39 -4.07 29.28 -44.25
C THR A 39 -2.91 28.43 -44.76
N PRO A 40 -2.48 28.61 -46.02
CA PRO A 40 -1.26 27.99 -46.53
C PRO A 40 -0.02 28.53 -45.81
N ASN A 41 1.02 27.70 -45.64
CA ASN A 41 2.26 28.06 -44.93
C ASN A 41 2.03 28.62 -43.52
N ALA A 42 1.04 28.08 -42.81
CA ALA A 42 0.67 28.53 -41.46
C ALA A 42 1.76 28.32 -40.39
N TYR A 43 2.79 27.53 -40.68
CA TYR A 43 3.83 27.17 -39.72
C TYR A 43 5.21 27.31 -40.33
N ASP A 44 6.14 27.89 -39.56
CA ASP A 44 7.55 28.01 -39.91
C ASP A 44 8.46 27.19 -38.96
N GLN A 45 9.78 27.27 -39.15
CA GLN A 45 10.73 26.54 -38.31
C GLN A 45 10.70 26.98 -36.83
N ARG A 46 10.40 28.25 -36.55
CA ARG A 46 10.31 28.76 -35.17
C ARG A 46 9.11 28.18 -34.45
N ASP A 47 8.00 27.97 -35.16
CA ASP A 47 6.83 27.28 -34.62
C ASP A 47 7.17 25.83 -34.25
N LEU A 48 7.96 25.13 -35.08
CA LEU A 48 8.42 23.78 -34.79
C LEU A 48 9.34 23.74 -33.56
N ASP A 49 10.29 24.67 -33.46
CA ASP A 49 11.22 24.75 -32.34
C ASP A 49 10.47 25.02 -31.03
N LEU A 50 9.49 25.94 -31.06
CA LEU A 50 8.61 26.23 -29.93
C LEU A 50 7.77 25.00 -29.55
N LEU A 51 7.12 24.37 -30.54
CA LEU A 51 6.29 23.19 -30.31
C LEU A 51 7.12 22.03 -29.72
N SER A 52 8.36 21.86 -30.19
CA SER A 52 9.32 20.86 -29.70
C SER A 52 9.73 21.12 -28.25
N ALA A 53 9.97 22.38 -27.89
CA ALA A 53 10.27 22.76 -26.49
C ALA A 53 9.07 22.47 -25.56
N ILE A 54 7.86 22.80 -26.00
CA ILE A 54 6.62 22.51 -25.26
C ILE A 54 6.41 20.99 -25.13
N ALA A 55 6.58 20.24 -26.21
CA ALA A 55 6.44 18.78 -26.20
C ALA A 55 7.45 18.11 -25.26
N SER A 56 8.70 18.58 -25.24
CA SER A 56 9.73 18.09 -24.32
C SER A 56 9.33 18.30 -22.85
N GLN A 57 8.89 19.50 -22.50
CA GLN A 57 8.44 19.81 -21.13
C GLN A 57 7.19 19.02 -20.74
N THR A 58 6.24 18.89 -21.68
CA THR A 58 4.99 18.14 -21.46
C THR A 58 5.29 16.65 -21.24
N ALA A 59 6.24 16.10 -22.00
CA ALA A 59 6.66 14.71 -21.86
C ALA A 59 7.25 14.45 -20.45
N ILE A 60 8.09 15.35 -19.95
CA ILE A 60 8.65 15.27 -18.58
C ILE A 60 7.55 15.35 -17.53
N ALA A 61 6.63 16.31 -17.64
CA ALA A 61 5.53 16.47 -16.70
C ALA A 61 4.63 15.22 -16.66
N LEU A 62 4.30 14.64 -17.82
CA LEU A 62 3.51 13.42 -17.91
C LEU A 62 4.22 12.20 -17.32
N GLN A 63 5.54 12.08 -17.56
CA GLN A 63 6.37 11.04 -16.94
C GLN A 63 6.32 11.15 -15.41
N ASN A 64 6.49 12.36 -14.87
CA ASN A 64 6.47 12.61 -13.42
C ASN A 64 5.10 12.32 -12.81
N ALA A 65 4.01 12.74 -13.46
CA ALA A 65 2.65 12.47 -13.00
C ALA A 65 2.38 10.96 -12.93
N ARG A 66 2.80 10.19 -13.95
CA ARG A 66 2.67 8.72 -13.96
C ARG A 66 3.49 8.06 -12.84
N LEU A 67 4.73 8.50 -12.64
CA LEU A 67 5.59 8.00 -11.55
C LEU A 67 4.97 8.30 -10.18
N PHE A 68 4.49 9.52 -9.96
CA PHE A 68 3.82 9.91 -8.73
C PHE A 68 2.59 9.05 -8.45
N GLU A 69 1.75 8.83 -9.46
CA GLU A 69 0.56 7.98 -9.34
C GLU A 69 0.93 6.51 -9.03
N GLN A 70 2.04 6.01 -9.57
CA GLN A 70 2.57 4.68 -9.23
C GLN A 70 3.02 4.61 -7.76
N VAL A 71 3.76 5.61 -7.28
CA VAL A 71 4.19 5.70 -5.88
C VAL A 71 2.98 5.75 -4.94
N GLN A 72 1.98 6.58 -5.25
CA GLN A 72 0.74 6.66 -4.46
C GLN A 72 -0.01 5.33 -4.39
N ARG A 73 -0.18 4.63 -5.53
CA ARG A 73 -0.79 3.29 -5.56
C ARG A 73 0.00 2.25 -4.79
N GLN A 74 1.33 2.37 -4.74
CA GLN A 74 2.16 1.47 -3.94
C GLN A 74 1.98 1.75 -2.45
N ALA A 75 2.06 3.00 -2.03
CA ALA A 75 1.84 3.40 -0.63
C ALA A 75 0.45 2.97 -0.13
N GLN A 76 -0.59 3.12 -0.96
CA GLN A 76 -1.94 2.67 -0.62
C GLN A 76 -2.03 1.15 -0.42
N ARG A 77 -1.34 0.36 -1.27
CA ARG A 77 -1.27 -1.10 -1.10
C ARG A 77 -0.54 -1.50 0.17
N GLU A 78 0.59 -0.86 0.48
CA GLU A 78 1.34 -1.12 1.71
C GLU A 78 0.50 -0.79 2.95
N HIS A 79 -0.23 0.32 2.92
CA HIS A 79 -1.15 0.67 3.99
C HIS A 79 -2.26 -0.38 4.19
N GLN A 80 -2.84 -0.91 3.11
CA GLN A 80 -3.83 -1.99 3.19
C GLN A 80 -3.25 -3.28 3.77
N ILE A 81 -2.03 -3.66 3.37
CA ILE A 81 -1.33 -4.83 3.92
C ILE A 81 -1.06 -4.64 5.41
N TYR A 82 -0.61 -3.44 5.81
CA TYR A 82 -0.40 -3.10 7.21
C TYR A 82 -1.71 -3.19 8.00
N GLU A 83 -2.81 -2.65 7.49
CA GLU A 83 -4.12 -2.75 8.13
C GLU A 83 -4.55 -4.21 8.34
N ILE A 84 -4.46 -5.05 7.30
CA ILE A 84 -4.77 -6.49 7.39
C ILE A 84 -3.87 -7.18 8.43
N THR A 85 -2.57 -6.94 8.36
CA THR A 85 -1.58 -7.53 9.28
C THR A 85 -1.84 -7.08 10.72
N SER A 86 -2.21 -5.82 10.92
CA SER A 86 -2.52 -5.27 12.24
C SER A 86 -3.79 -5.90 12.83
N ARG A 87 -4.82 -6.15 12.00
CA ARG A 87 -6.04 -6.86 12.40
C ARG A 87 -5.73 -8.31 12.79
N ILE A 88 -4.87 -9.00 12.04
CA ILE A 88 -4.39 -10.35 12.38
C ILE A 88 -3.59 -10.32 13.70
N ARG A 89 -2.67 -9.37 13.89
CA ARG A 89 -1.86 -9.27 15.12
C ARG A 89 -2.71 -8.95 16.35
N ARG A 90 -3.77 -8.16 16.19
CA ARG A 90 -4.72 -7.83 17.25
C ARG A 90 -5.77 -8.93 17.47
N SER A 91 -5.72 -10.03 16.71
CA SER A 91 -6.62 -11.18 16.83
C SER A 91 -6.72 -11.60 18.30
N PRO A 92 -7.86 -11.30 18.95
CA PRO A 92 -8.03 -11.58 20.37
C PRO A 92 -8.36 -13.07 20.58
N TYR A 93 -8.37 -13.88 19.52
CA TYR A 93 -8.75 -15.29 19.53
C TYR A 93 -7.87 -16.12 20.46
N ILE A 94 -6.55 -15.90 20.48
CA ILE A 94 -5.69 -16.67 21.39
C ILE A 94 -5.92 -16.28 22.85
N LYS A 95 -6.05 -14.99 23.16
CA LYS A 95 -6.31 -14.52 24.53
C LYS A 95 -7.69 -14.97 25.01
N HIS A 96 -8.72 -14.89 24.18
CA HIS A 96 -10.08 -15.33 24.53
C HIS A 96 -10.17 -16.84 24.71
N ILE A 97 -9.58 -17.64 23.83
CA ILE A 97 -9.58 -19.10 23.96
C ILE A 97 -8.84 -19.52 25.23
N LEU A 98 -7.68 -18.93 25.51
CA LEU A 98 -6.95 -19.26 26.74
C LEU A 98 -7.73 -18.85 27.99
N LYS A 99 -8.37 -17.68 27.97
CA LYS A 99 -9.23 -17.24 29.07
C LYS A 99 -10.41 -18.19 29.29
N SER A 100 -11.10 -18.62 28.23
CA SER A 100 -12.22 -19.58 28.36
C SER A 100 -11.74 -20.93 28.88
N THR A 101 -10.62 -21.45 28.37
CA THR A 101 -10.06 -22.73 28.83
C THR A 101 -9.62 -22.68 30.29
N VAL A 102 -8.99 -21.59 30.74
CA VAL A 102 -8.61 -21.41 32.15
C VAL A 102 -9.85 -21.41 33.06
N SER A 103 -10.90 -20.70 32.64
CA SER A 103 -12.15 -20.62 33.40
C SER A 103 -12.86 -21.97 33.49
N GLU A 104 -12.97 -22.70 32.38
CA GLU A 104 -13.57 -24.05 32.35
C GLU A 104 -12.77 -25.05 33.19
N LEU A 105 -11.44 -25.02 33.13
CA LEU A 105 -10.58 -25.88 33.94
C LEU A 105 -10.70 -25.57 35.43
N ALA A 106 -10.74 -24.29 35.82
CA ALA A 106 -10.93 -23.90 37.21
C ALA A 106 -12.28 -24.38 37.76
N GLN A 107 -13.34 -24.32 36.94
CA GLN A 107 -14.67 -24.82 37.32
C GLN A 107 -14.70 -26.35 37.44
N ALA A 108 -14.15 -27.07 36.46
CA ALA A 108 -14.15 -28.53 36.45
C ALA A 108 -13.34 -29.14 37.61
N LEU A 109 -12.24 -28.48 38.01
CA LEU A 109 -11.34 -28.95 39.06
C LEU A 109 -11.67 -28.38 40.46
N GLN A 110 -12.67 -27.51 40.58
CA GLN A 110 -13.04 -26.82 41.83
C GLN A 110 -11.86 -26.13 42.53
N VAL A 111 -10.95 -25.51 41.76
CA VAL A 111 -9.79 -24.80 42.31
C VAL A 111 -10.04 -23.29 42.34
N ASP A 112 -9.52 -22.62 43.38
CA ASP A 112 -9.69 -21.17 43.56
C ASP A 112 -8.89 -20.35 42.55
N ARG A 113 -7.86 -20.93 41.93
CA ARG A 113 -7.00 -20.22 40.98
C ARG A 113 -6.40 -21.15 39.93
N ALA A 114 -6.54 -20.76 38.66
CA ALA A 114 -5.82 -21.34 37.53
C ALA A 114 -5.13 -20.22 36.75
N ILE A 115 -3.89 -20.45 36.30
CA ILE A 115 -3.08 -19.47 35.58
C ILE A 115 -2.53 -20.17 34.33
N VAL A 116 -2.69 -19.54 33.17
CA VAL A 116 -2.01 -19.96 31.95
C VAL A 116 -1.00 -18.90 31.56
N ARG A 117 0.25 -19.33 31.39
CA ARG A 117 1.38 -18.50 31.00
C ARG A 117 1.84 -18.94 29.61
N LEU A 118 1.76 -18.03 28.64
CA LEU A 118 2.39 -18.25 27.33
C LEU A 118 3.82 -17.73 27.41
N THR A 119 4.79 -18.57 27.05
CA THR A 119 6.18 -18.17 26.89
C THR A 119 6.55 -18.30 25.43
N THR A 120 7.25 -17.31 24.88
CA THR A 120 7.75 -17.37 23.51
C THR A 120 9.08 -18.12 23.48
N LYS A 121 9.44 -18.72 22.32
CA LYS A 121 10.71 -19.46 22.18
C LYS A 121 11.96 -18.60 22.47
N GLU A 122 11.84 -17.28 22.40
CA GLU A 122 12.91 -16.32 22.70
C GLU A 122 13.19 -16.26 24.22
N GLU A 123 12.16 -16.34 25.07
CA GLU A 123 12.30 -16.30 26.54
C GLU A 123 12.76 -17.63 27.16
N LEU A 124 12.53 -18.76 26.47
CA LEU A 124 12.99 -20.08 26.92
C LEU A 124 14.52 -20.26 26.84
N GLN A 125 15.23 -19.41 26.10
CA GLN A 125 16.69 -19.47 25.99
C GLN A 125 17.40 -18.68 27.10
N GLU A 126 16.82 -17.59 27.61
CA GLU A 126 17.38 -16.81 28.73
C GLU A 126 17.24 -17.54 30.07
N GLN A 127 16.25 -18.43 30.22
CA GLN A 127 15.98 -19.11 31.49
C GLN A 127 16.81 -20.38 31.74
N LYS A 128 17.70 -20.75 30.82
CA LYS A 128 18.61 -21.90 30.98
C LYS A 128 19.99 -21.53 31.55
N GLY A 129 20.20 -20.25 31.87
CA GLY A 129 21.50 -19.69 32.26
C GLY A 129 21.86 -19.82 33.75
N ASP A 130 20.98 -19.45 34.67
CA ASP A 130 21.39 -19.27 36.07
C ASP A 130 20.54 -20.10 37.03
N GLY A 131 21.19 -21.13 37.60
CA GLY A 131 20.64 -22.01 38.62
C GLY A 131 20.70 -21.41 40.01
N ASP A 132 20.08 -20.24 40.21
CA ASP A 132 19.81 -19.72 41.55
C ASP A 132 18.32 -19.40 41.70
N GLY A 133 17.74 -19.90 42.79
CA GLY A 133 16.31 -19.83 43.07
C GLY A 133 15.80 -18.39 43.09
N TYR A 134 15.18 -17.94 42.00
CA TYR A 134 14.43 -16.70 41.96
C TYR A 134 12.96 -16.95 42.31
N SER A 135 12.53 -16.39 43.44
CA SER A 135 11.13 -16.21 43.81
C SER A 135 10.55 -15.07 42.95
N PRO A 136 9.44 -15.26 42.22
CA PRO A 136 8.99 -14.28 41.24
C PRO A 136 8.35 -13.04 41.90
N ASP A 137 8.93 -11.88 41.58
CA ASP A 137 8.34 -10.54 41.76
C ASP A 137 7.08 -10.39 40.86
N PRO A 138 5.91 -9.98 41.39
CA PRO A 138 4.62 -10.03 40.69
C PRO A 138 4.38 -8.99 39.58
N THR A 139 5.40 -8.27 39.13
CA THR A 139 5.22 -7.06 38.28
C THR A 139 5.08 -7.29 36.77
N THR A 140 5.18 -8.53 36.26
CA THR A 140 5.00 -8.78 34.81
C THR A 140 3.60 -9.32 34.51
N ALA A 141 2.67 -8.40 34.27
CA ALA A 141 1.33 -8.60 33.69
C ALA A 141 0.59 -9.89 34.14
N THR A 142 0.24 -9.94 35.43
CA THR A 142 -0.62 -10.99 36.00
C THR A 142 -2.07 -10.55 35.90
N GLU A 143 -2.83 -11.02 34.90
CA GLU A 143 -4.28 -10.83 34.89
C GLU A 143 -4.93 -11.95 35.70
N THR A 144 -5.09 -11.69 37.01
CA THR A 144 -5.72 -12.60 37.97
C THR A 144 -7.20 -12.26 38.07
N GLU A 145 -8.07 -13.11 37.53
CA GLU A 145 -9.49 -13.05 37.91
C GLU A 145 -9.65 -13.73 39.28
N ARG A 146 -9.88 -12.92 40.31
CA ARG A 146 -10.35 -13.40 41.60
C ARG A 146 -11.82 -13.78 41.44
N LYS A 147 -12.20 -14.97 41.91
CA LYS A 147 -13.58 -15.24 42.29
C LYS A 147 -13.92 -14.28 43.43
N THR A 148 -14.67 -13.23 43.14
CA THR A 148 -15.39 -12.48 44.16
C THR A 148 -16.51 -13.40 44.65
N GLY A 149 -16.23 -14.08 45.75
CA GLY A 149 -17.20 -14.82 46.53
C GLY A 149 -16.74 -14.83 47.97
N GLU A 150 -17.40 -14.01 48.79
CA GLU A 150 -17.69 -14.17 50.23
C GLU A 150 -18.42 -12.88 50.65
N GLU A 151 -19.73 -12.92 50.83
CA GLU A 151 -20.43 -13.18 52.11
C GLU A 151 -21.05 -11.88 52.64
N GLN A 152 -22.31 -11.64 52.30
CA GLN A 152 -23.47 -11.56 53.21
C GLN A 152 -24.74 -11.15 52.44
#